data_AF-A0A7I7YG31-F1
#
_entry.id   AF-A0A7I7YG31-F1
#
_cell.length_a   1.000
_cell.length_b   1.000
_cell.length_c   1.000
_cell.angle_alpha   90.00
_cell.angle_beta   90.00
_cell.angle_gamma   90.00
#
_symmetry.space_group_name_H-M   'P 1'
#
loop_
_entity.id
_entity.type
_entity.pdbx_description
1 polymer ?
#
loop_
_entity_poly.entity_id
_entity_poly.type
_entity_poly.pdbx_seq_one_letter_code
_entity_poly.pdbx_strand_id
1 'polypeptide(L)'
;MRKSTTAFAAATGLLIAACAAQQTAPRPATPPTTTTTITSVAPTTTRPAAPTTTTTQPISTTPAAPRGYVSQATWTDGPWPLTVPDGTLRCEPPGRVTITNGGVTYWINGSAKAAHKYADLHDVWRDNPDIPGTKIDIGPLLDRGRALC
;
A
#
# COMPACT_ATOMS: atom_id res chain seq x y z
N MET A 1 -60.13 -18.66 5.52
CA MET A 1 -60.73 -17.96 4.37
C MET A 1 -59.70 -17.91 3.24
N ARG A 2 -60.12 -18.42 2.08
CA ARG A 2 -59.63 -18.33 0.68
C ARG A 2 -58.20 -17.79 0.37
N LYS A 3 -57.41 -18.72 -0.17
CA LYS A 3 -56.34 -18.67 -1.19
C LYS A 3 -56.23 -17.39 -2.04
N SER A 4 -55.00 -17.03 -2.42
CA SER A 4 -54.65 -16.82 -3.85
C SER A 4 -53.14 -16.84 -4.10
N THR A 5 -52.76 -17.64 -5.09
CA THR A 5 -51.44 -17.87 -5.68
C THR A 5 -51.38 -17.12 -7.01
N THR A 6 -50.28 -16.44 -7.35
CA THR A 6 -49.90 -16.28 -8.77
C THR A 6 -48.40 -16.10 -8.93
N ALA A 7 -47.77 -17.05 -9.61
CA ALA A 7 -46.44 -16.98 -10.18
C ALA A 7 -46.47 -16.17 -11.49
N PHE A 8 -45.39 -15.45 -11.80
CA PHE A 8 -45.07 -15.06 -13.18
C PHE A 8 -43.72 -15.66 -13.55
N ALA A 9 -43.74 -16.44 -14.63
CA ALA A 9 -42.62 -17.13 -15.23
C ALA A 9 -42.16 -16.41 -16.51
N ALA A 10 -40.90 -16.69 -16.84
CA ALA A 10 -40.29 -16.75 -18.17
C ALA A 10 -39.99 -15.45 -18.95
N ALA A 11 -38.71 -15.26 -19.31
CA ALA A 11 -38.15 -15.58 -20.64
C ALA A 11 -36.82 -14.80 -20.83
N THR A 12 -35.66 -15.46 -20.80
CA THR A 12 -34.89 -15.93 -21.98
C THR A 12 -34.39 -14.81 -22.90
N GLY A 13 -33.07 -14.63 -22.98
CA GLY A 13 -32.42 -13.70 -23.91
C GLY A 13 -30.89 -13.73 -23.86
N LEU A 14 -30.32 -14.91 -24.07
CA LEU A 14 -28.89 -15.16 -24.26
C LEU A 14 -28.45 -14.62 -25.64
N LEU A 15 -27.54 -13.66 -25.69
CA LEU A 15 -26.84 -13.27 -26.92
C LEU A 15 -25.33 -13.45 -26.72
N ILE A 16 -24.86 -14.62 -27.13
CA ILE A 16 -23.46 -14.96 -27.32
C ILE A 16 -23.08 -14.44 -28.71
N ALA A 17 -22.13 -13.51 -28.78
CA ALA A 17 -21.37 -13.22 -29.99
C ALA A 17 -19.89 -13.39 -29.67
N ALA A 18 -19.46 -14.65 -29.68
CA ALA A 18 -18.06 -15.02 -29.73
C ALA A 18 -17.55 -14.78 -31.15
N CYS A 19 -16.72 -13.75 -31.34
CA CYS A 19 -15.86 -13.66 -32.52
C CYS A 19 -14.49 -14.24 -32.15
N ALA A 20 -14.17 -15.34 -32.84
CA ALA A 20 -12.96 -16.12 -32.66
C ALA A 20 -11.74 -15.47 -33.34
N ALA A 21 -10.60 -15.70 -32.69
CA ALA A 21 -9.31 -16.07 -33.26
C ALA A 21 -8.66 -15.14 -34.31
N GLN A 22 -7.77 -14.28 -33.83
CA GLN A 22 -6.62 -13.71 -34.56
C GLN A 22 -5.54 -13.39 -33.50
N GLN A 23 -4.25 -13.74 -33.55
CA GLN A 23 -3.37 -14.40 -34.49
C GLN A 23 -2.17 -14.96 -33.69
N THR A 24 -1.56 -16.00 -34.24
CA THR A 24 -0.27 -16.60 -33.88
C THR A 24 0.90 -15.61 -33.84
N ALA A 25 1.76 -15.70 -32.82
CA ALA A 25 3.20 -15.95 -32.96
C ALA A 25 3.94 -15.92 -31.60
N PRO A 26 4.64 -17.01 -31.19
CA PRO A 26 5.70 -16.92 -30.20
C PRO A 26 7.04 -16.67 -30.92
N ARG A 27 7.77 -15.62 -30.51
CA ARG A 27 9.21 -15.53 -30.78
C ARG A 27 9.95 -14.98 -29.56
N PRO A 28 10.62 -15.83 -28.77
CA PRO A 28 11.64 -15.36 -27.83
C PRO A 28 12.89 -15.05 -28.65
N ALA A 29 13.24 -13.78 -28.75
CA ALA A 29 14.55 -13.35 -29.22
C ALA A 29 15.33 -12.81 -28.02
N THR A 30 16.15 -13.68 -27.43
CA THR A 30 17.23 -13.32 -26.50
C THR A 30 18.31 -12.57 -27.27
N PRO A 31 18.74 -11.38 -26.83
CA PRO A 31 20.04 -10.84 -27.17
C PRO A 31 21.12 -11.35 -26.19
N PRO A 32 22.37 -11.51 -26.66
CA PRO A 32 23.44 -12.20 -25.94
C PRO A 32 23.96 -11.44 -24.71
N THR A 33 24.31 -12.22 -23.69
CA THR A 33 25.10 -11.84 -22.52
C THR A 33 26.38 -11.14 -22.95
N THR A 34 26.46 -9.83 -22.73
CA THR A 34 27.72 -9.10 -22.86
C THR A 34 28.43 -9.18 -21.52
N THR A 35 29.37 -10.11 -21.41
CA THR A 35 30.35 -10.16 -20.32
C THR A 35 31.31 -8.99 -20.50
N THR A 36 31.09 -7.90 -19.74
CA THR A 36 32.09 -6.83 -19.62
C THR A 36 32.82 -7.00 -18.30
N THR A 37 34.01 -7.59 -18.39
CA THR A 37 35.03 -7.57 -17.34
C THR A 37 35.50 -6.13 -17.15
N ILE A 38 35.18 -5.52 -16.01
CA ILE A 38 35.70 -4.19 -15.66
C ILE A 38 36.72 -4.38 -14.53
N THR A 39 37.98 -4.54 -14.91
CA THR A 39 39.12 -4.35 -14.02
C THR A 39 39.43 -2.87 -13.99
N SER A 40 39.11 -2.18 -12.90
CA SER A 40 39.50 -0.79 -12.69
C SER A 40 40.32 -0.68 -11.42
N VAL A 41 41.60 -0.39 -11.61
CA VAL A 41 42.63 -0.18 -10.59
C VAL A 41 42.49 1.21 -9.97
N ALA A 42 42.52 1.29 -8.64
CA ALA A 42 42.47 2.54 -7.90
C ALA A 42 43.88 3.17 -7.78
N PRO A 43 44.07 4.46 -8.04
CA PRO A 43 45.25 5.18 -7.58
C PRO A 43 45.01 5.78 -6.18
N THR A 44 45.79 5.29 -5.21
CA THR A 44 45.95 5.92 -3.90
C THR A 44 46.58 7.29 -4.08
N THR A 45 45.83 8.36 -3.81
CA THR A 45 46.38 9.72 -3.69
C THR A 45 46.15 10.23 -2.27
N THR A 46 47.22 10.19 -1.49
CA THR A 46 47.37 10.82 -0.19
C THR A 46 47.28 12.35 -0.37
N ARG A 47 46.21 12.98 0.11
CA ARG A 47 46.09 14.44 0.20
C ARG A 47 46.25 14.89 1.65
N PRO A 48 47.15 15.84 1.97
CA PRO A 48 47.37 16.33 3.33
C PRO A 48 46.13 17.03 3.90
N ALA A 49 45.92 16.84 5.20
CA ALA A 49 44.89 17.49 5.99
C ALA A 49 45.09 19.00 6.04
N ALA A 50 44.06 19.74 5.64
CA ALA A 50 43.88 21.16 6.00
C ALA A 50 42.67 21.26 6.93
N PRO A 51 42.73 22.10 7.98
CA PRO A 51 41.73 22.12 9.04
C PRO A 51 40.53 22.93 8.58
N THR A 52 39.46 22.25 8.17
CA THR A 52 38.15 22.89 8.04
C THR A 52 37.43 22.71 9.36
N THR A 53 37.20 23.83 10.05
CA THR A 53 36.26 23.96 11.15
C THR A 53 34.87 23.63 10.63
N THR A 54 34.54 22.35 10.55
CA THR A 54 33.21 21.87 10.16
C THR A 54 32.39 21.73 11.42
N THR A 55 31.46 22.67 11.60
CA THR A 55 30.28 22.53 12.46
C THR A 55 29.75 21.11 12.36
N THR A 56 29.82 20.37 13.46
CA THR A 56 29.26 19.02 13.61
C THR A 56 27.74 19.09 13.48
N GLN A 57 27.23 18.97 12.25
CA GLN A 57 25.85 18.58 12.02
C GLN A 57 25.80 17.05 12.22
N PRO A 58 24.94 16.52 13.11
CA PRO A 58 24.79 15.08 13.22
C PRO A 58 24.30 14.55 11.88
N ILE A 59 25.14 13.74 11.23
CA ILE A 59 24.78 12.91 10.10
C ILE A 59 23.69 11.94 10.55
N SER A 60 22.43 12.32 10.36
CA SER A 60 21.28 11.43 10.52
C SER A 60 21.33 10.38 9.41
N THR A 61 22.10 9.31 9.62
CA THR A 61 21.94 8.04 8.90
C THR A 61 20.65 7.38 9.36
N THR A 62 19.50 7.98 9.03
CA THR A 62 18.20 7.32 9.13
C THR A 62 18.01 6.52 7.85
N PRO A 63 17.89 5.18 7.91
CA PRO A 63 17.51 4.39 6.74
C PRO A 63 16.24 4.98 6.12
N ALA A 64 16.24 5.19 4.79
CA ALA A 64 15.06 5.69 4.10
C ALA A 64 13.86 4.79 4.42
N ALA A 65 12.83 5.37 5.03
CA ALA A 65 11.65 4.61 5.44
C ALA A 65 11.01 3.91 4.22
N PRO A 66 10.46 2.69 4.38
CA PRO A 66 9.75 2.02 3.29
C PRO A 66 8.65 2.90 2.69
N ARG A 67 8.37 2.72 1.39
CA ARG A 67 7.19 3.36 0.78
C ARG A 67 5.93 2.97 1.55
N GLY A 68 5.10 3.96 1.86
CA GLY A 68 3.88 3.77 2.64
C GLY A 68 4.10 3.71 4.16
N TYR A 69 5.33 3.84 4.65
CA TYR A 69 5.55 3.97 6.09
C TYR A 69 4.93 5.27 6.61
N VAL A 70 4.15 5.15 7.68
CA VAL A 70 3.49 6.24 8.38
C VAL A 70 3.63 6.03 9.88
N SER A 71 3.85 7.11 10.63
CA SER A 71 4.00 7.05 12.08
C SER A 71 3.29 8.22 12.73
N GLN A 72 2.83 8.02 13.97
CA GLN A 72 2.29 9.07 14.83
C GLN A 72 3.28 10.23 15.00
N ALA A 73 4.58 9.92 15.13
CA ALA A 73 5.62 10.91 15.38
C ALA A 73 5.81 11.88 14.19
N THR A 74 5.55 11.42 12.97
CA THR A 74 5.69 12.22 11.74
C THR A 74 4.34 12.58 11.13
N TRP A 75 3.25 12.39 11.86
CA TRP A 75 1.89 12.61 11.35
C TRP A 75 1.52 14.09 11.40
N THR A 76 1.03 14.62 10.27
CA THR A 76 0.72 16.05 10.11
C THR A 76 -0.72 16.33 9.70
N ASP A 77 -1.48 15.28 9.35
CA ASP A 77 -2.79 15.42 8.70
C ASP A 77 -3.92 15.32 9.73
N GLY A 78 -3.76 15.98 10.86
CA GLY A 78 -4.68 15.95 12.00
C GLY A 78 -4.28 14.95 13.09
N PRO A 79 -5.21 14.53 13.97
CA PRO A 79 -4.93 13.54 15.01
C PRO A 79 -4.60 12.17 14.42
N TRP A 80 -3.61 11.47 15.00
CA TRP A 80 -3.27 10.11 14.58
C TRP A 80 -4.44 9.15 14.91
N PRO A 81 -4.99 8.37 13.95
CA PRO A 81 -6.22 7.62 14.16
C PRO A 81 -6.03 6.25 14.84
N LEU A 82 -4.80 5.73 14.96
CA LEU A 82 -4.57 4.35 15.40
C LEU A 82 -3.89 4.25 16.78
N THR A 83 -4.24 3.24 17.57
CA THR A 83 -3.58 2.97 18.86
C THR A 83 -2.13 2.50 18.70
N VAL A 84 -1.80 1.87 17.57
CA VAL A 84 -0.41 1.52 17.21
C VAL A 84 0.38 2.77 16.80
N PRO A 85 1.67 2.88 17.15
CA PRO A 85 2.45 4.10 16.93
C PRO A 85 2.82 4.34 15.46
N ASP A 86 2.82 3.30 14.63
CA ASP A 86 3.22 3.36 13.23
C ASP A 86 2.68 2.17 12.43
N GLY A 87 2.91 2.18 11.12
CA GLY A 87 2.70 1.03 10.26
C GLY A 87 3.09 1.32 8.82
N THR A 88 3.04 0.27 8.00
CA THR A 88 3.27 0.38 6.55
C THR A 88 1.96 0.22 5.81
N LEU A 89 1.55 1.28 5.12
CA LEU A 89 0.40 1.27 4.21
C LEU A 89 0.73 0.52 2.93
N ARG A 90 -0.26 -0.21 2.41
CA ARG A 90 -0.21 -0.81 1.07
C ARG A 90 -1.54 -0.60 0.37
N CYS A 91 -1.47 -0.39 -0.94
CA CYS A 91 -2.62 -0.50 -1.84
C CYS A 91 -2.42 -1.70 -2.75
N GLU A 92 -3.34 -2.65 -2.71
CA GLU A 92 -3.35 -3.84 -3.58
C GLU A 92 -4.57 -3.82 -4.50
N PRO A 93 -4.51 -4.31 -5.75
CA PRO A 93 -5.69 -4.42 -6.60
C PRO A 93 -6.84 -5.19 -5.91
N PRO A 94 -8.10 -4.77 -6.07
CA PRO A 94 -8.60 -3.67 -6.90
C PRO A 94 -8.72 -2.32 -6.15
N GLY A 95 -7.74 -1.94 -5.32
CA GLY A 95 -7.78 -0.74 -4.48
C GLY A 95 -8.07 -1.05 -3.00
N ARG A 96 -7.56 -2.18 -2.50
CA ARG A 96 -7.62 -2.58 -1.10
C ARG A 96 -6.51 -1.84 -0.35
N VAL A 97 -6.90 -0.96 0.56
CA VAL A 97 -5.95 -0.22 1.40
C VAL A 97 -5.84 -0.94 2.73
N THR A 98 -4.61 -1.26 3.13
CA THR A 98 -4.30 -1.92 4.40
C THR A 98 -3.15 -1.22 5.11
N ILE A 99 -3.04 -1.44 6.42
CA ILE A 99 -1.86 -1.07 7.20
C ILE A 99 -1.31 -2.29 7.90
N THR A 100 0.01 -2.47 7.89
CA THR A 100 0.71 -3.54 8.61
C THR A 100 1.53 -2.96 9.75
N ASN A 101 1.30 -3.43 10.99
CA ASN A 101 2.12 -3.14 12.16
C ASN A 101 2.37 -4.44 12.94
N GLY A 102 3.61 -4.67 13.39
CA GLY A 102 3.94 -5.86 14.20
C GLY A 102 3.63 -7.20 13.52
N GLY A 103 3.59 -7.26 12.18
CA GLY A 103 3.22 -8.45 11.42
C GLY A 103 1.71 -8.69 11.25
N VAL A 104 0.86 -7.83 11.83
CA VAL A 104 -0.59 -7.88 11.68
C VAL A 104 -1.04 -6.86 10.64
N THR A 105 -1.86 -7.30 9.69
CA THR A 105 -2.41 -6.47 8.62
C THR A 105 -3.88 -6.19 8.86
N TYR A 106 -4.23 -4.92 9.02
CA TYR A 106 -5.59 -4.44 9.24
C TYR A 106 -6.16 -3.86 7.95
N TRP A 107 -7.46 -4.04 7.71
CA TRP A 107 -8.14 -3.38 6.60
C TRP A 107 -8.34 -1.88 6.91
N ILE A 108 -8.20 -1.00 5.92
CA ILE A 108 -8.51 0.45 6.10
C ILE A 108 -9.80 0.84 5.37
N ASN A 109 -10.12 0.18 4.25
CA ASN A 109 -11.33 0.47 3.47
C ASN A 109 -12.25 -0.75 3.30
N GLY A 110 -13.47 -0.48 2.82
CA GLY A 110 -14.47 -1.52 2.55
C GLY A 110 -13.99 -2.58 1.56
N SER A 111 -13.23 -2.19 0.53
CA SER A 111 -12.63 -3.13 -0.42
C SER A 111 -11.66 -4.10 0.27
N ALA A 112 -10.82 -3.62 1.20
CA ALA A 112 -9.95 -4.50 1.99
C ALA A 112 -10.77 -5.37 2.95
N LYS A 113 -11.77 -4.80 3.65
CA LYS A 113 -12.65 -5.53 4.56
C LYS A 113 -13.37 -6.70 3.88
N ALA A 114 -13.89 -6.48 2.66
CA ALA A 114 -14.54 -7.49 1.84
C ALA A 114 -13.61 -8.64 1.39
N ALA A 115 -12.30 -8.56 1.65
CA ALA A 115 -11.37 -9.67 1.43
C ALA A 115 -11.49 -10.77 2.48
N HIS A 116 -12.07 -10.48 3.65
CA HIS A 116 -12.23 -11.41 4.78
C HIS A 116 -10.93 -12.11 5.23
N LYS A 117 -9.77 -11.49 5.00
CA LYS A 117 -8.43 -12.05 5.35
C LYS A 117 -7.55 -11.12 6.19
N TYR A 118 -8.03 -9.92 6.50
CA TYR A 118 -7.30 -8.91 7.29
C TYR A 118 -7.94 -8.77 8.66
N ALA A 119 -7.15 -8.40 9.66
CA ALA A 119 -7.63 -8.13 11.01
C ALA A 119 -8.58 -6.94 11.06
N ASP A 120 -9.44 -6.89 12.08
CA ASP A 120 -10.42 -5.82 12.24
C ASP A 120 -9.75 -4.51 12.62
N LEU A 121 -9.97 -3.46 11.82
CA LEU A 121 -9.46 -2.13 12.11
C LEU A 121 -9.94 -1.60 13.46
N HIS A 122 -11.17 -1.95 13.85
CA HIS A 122 -11.76 -1.46 15.09
C HIS A 122 -10.99 -1.88 16.34
N ASP A 123 -10.16 -2.93 16.26
CA ASP A 123 -9.27 -3.37 17.34
C ASP A 123 -8.16 -2.34 17.64
N VAL A 124 -7.77 -1.56 16.63
CA VAL A 124 -6.70 -0.56 16.73
C VAL A 124 -7.16 0.87 16.43
N TRP A 125 -8.45 1.08 16.16
CA TRP A 125 -8.98 2.40 15.86
C TRP A 125 -9.25 3.19 17.14
N ARG A 126 -8.52 4.29 17.32
CA ARG A 126 -8.62 5.15 18.50
C ARG A 126 -9.98 5.83 18.59
N ASP A 127 -10.55 5.83 19.79
CA ASP A 127 -11.71 6.65 20.12
C ASP A 127 -11.37 8.14 20.07
N ASN A 128 -12.36 8.94 19.72
CA ASN A 128 -12.25 10.39 19.73
C ASN A 128 -12.52 10.91 21.16
N PRO A 129 -11.55 11.55 21.83
CA PRO A 129 -11.75 12.07 23.18
C PRO A 129 -12.72 13.25 23.23
N ASP A 130 -12.89 13.97 22.12
CA ASP A 130 -13.74 15.16 22.04
C ASP A 130 -15.22 14.82 21.79
N ILE A 131 -15.49 13.64 21.22
CA ILE A 131 -16.84 13.18 20.84
C ILE A 131 -17.02 11.73 21.29
N PRO A 132 -17.59 11.49 22.48
CA PRO A 132 -17.80 10.16 23.03
C PRO A 132 -18.59 9.24 22.08
N GLY A 133 -18.14 7.98 21.98
CA GLY A 133 -18.77 6.96 21.12
C GLY A 133 -18.38 7.04 19.64
N THR A 134 -17.47 7.94 19.26
CA THR A 134 -16.96 8.05 17.89
C THR A 134 -15.47 7.71 17.82
N LYS A 135 -14.98 7.49 16.60
CA LYS A 135 -13.56 7.23 16.32
C LYS A 135 -12.90 8.47 15.72
N ILE A 136 -11.58 8.60 15.91
CA ILE A 136 -10.79 9.64 15.21
C ILE A 136 -10.96 9.44 13.70
N ASP A 137 -11.08 10.52 12.93
CA ASP A 137 -11.22 10.42 11.48
C ASP A 137 -10.04 9.67 10.85
N ILE A 138 -10.37 8.64 10.05
CA ILE A 138 -9.38 7.81 9.36
C ILE A 138 -9.19 8.23 7.89
N GLY A 139 -10.00 9.17 7.40
CA GLY A 139 -9.95 9.68 6.03
C GLY A 139 -8.53 10.03 5.57
N PRO A 140 -7.76 10.84 6.32
CA PRO A 140 -6.38 11.19 5.94
C PRO A 140 -5.44 9.98 5.82
N LEU A 141 -5.60 8.94 6.67
CA LEU A 141 -4.82 7.71 6.57
C LEU A 141 -5.22 6.88 5.34
N LEU A 142 -6.51 6.80 5.05
CA LEU A 142 -7.03 6.17 3.85
C LEU A 142 -6.50 6.87 2.59
N ASP A 143 -6.50 8.20 2.55
CA ASP A 143 -6.04 8.97 1.39
C ASP A 143 -4.53 8.76 1.13
N ARG A 144 -3.70 8.74 2.18
CA ARG A 144 -2.27 8.35 2.03
C ARG A 144 -2.10 6.94 1.48
N GLY A 145 -2.94 6.00 1.92
CA GLY A 145 -2.89 4.63 1.44
C GLY A 145 -3.37 4.50 -0.01
N ARG A 146 -4.39 5.28 -0.40
CA ARG A 146 -4.88 5.36 -1.76
C ARG A 146 -3.82 5.89 -2.71
N ALA A 147 -3.06 6.92 -2.33
CA ALA A 147 -2.00 7.50 -3.16
C ALA A 147 -0.83 6.55 -3.52
N LEU A 148 -0.81 5.33 -2.96
CA LEU A 148 0.13 4.27 -3.35
C LEU A 148 -0.30 3.51 -4.61
N CYS A 149 -1.51 3.80 -5.09
CA CYS A 149 -2.13 3.40 -6.34
C CYS A 149 -2.96 4.60 -6.86
#